data_AF-A0A1F8P1X0-F1
#
_entry.id   AF-A0A1F8P1X0-F1
#
_cell.length_a   1.000
_cell.length_b   1.000
_cell.length_c   1.000
_cell.angle_alpha   90.00
_cell.angle_beta   90.00
_cell.angle_gamma   90.00
#
_symmetry.space_group_name_H-M   'P 1'
#
loop_
_entity.id
_entity.type
_entity.pdbx_description
1 polymer ?
#
loop_
_entity_poly.entity_id
_entity_poly.type
_entity_poly.pdbx_seq_one_letter_code
_entity_poly.pdbx_strand_id
1 'polypeptide(L)' 'MDKLEPGDEIKVMTATREFTYIVTGLKIVEPTDVSVMDPTERPTITLISCYPYLIDSQRIVIFGELQEG' A
#
# COMPACT_ATOMS: atom_id res chain seq x y z
N MET A 1 -8.63 -1.86 -6.10
CA MET A 1 -7.39 -1.31 -5.49
C MET A 1 -6.69 -0.38 -6.46
N ASP A 2 -6.62 -0.80 -7.72
CA ASP A 2 -6.33 -0.14 -8.98
C ASP A 2 -7.00 1.23 -9.28
N LYS A 3 -7.69 1.85 -8.30
CA LYS A 3 -8.25 3.22 -8.42
C LYS A 3 -7.68 4.19 -7.38
N LEU A 4 -6.81 3.73 -6.49
CA LEU A 4 -6.18 4.58 -5.49
C LEU A 4 -5.10 5.43 -6.15
N GLU A 5 -5.14 6.73 -5.92
CA GLU A 5 -4.23 7.73 -6.47
C GLU A 5 -3.42 8.41 -5.37
N PRO A 6 -2.22 8.95 -5.67
CA PRO A 6 -1.47 9.75 -4.71
C PRO A 6 -2.32 10.89 -4.14
N GLY A 7 -2.38 10.98 -2.81
CA GLY A 7 -3.25 11.92 -2.08
C GLY A 7 -4.50 11.30 -1.46
N ASP A 8 -4.86 10.07 -1.83
CA ASP A 8 -5.98 9.36 -1.21
C ASP A 8 -5.69 8.97 0.25
N GLU A 9 -6.73 8.91 1.09
CA GLU A 9 -6.62 8.50 2.49
C GLU A 9 -6.84 6.99 2.66
N ILE A 10 -5.94 6.33 3.41
CA ILE A 10 -6.09 4.98 3.93
C ILE A 10 -6.29 5.06 5.45
N LYS A 11 -7.47 4.69 5.94
CA LYS A 11 -7.79 4.67 7.37
C LYS A 11 -7.66 3.27 7.93
N VAL A 12 -6.71 3.09 8.84
CA VAL A 12 -6.50 1.83 9.58
C VAL A 12 -7.08 1.99 10.97
N MET A 13 -8.17 1.28 11.21
CA MET A 13 -8.81 1.22 12.53
C MET A 13 -8.30 -0.01 13.29
N THR A 14 -7.71 0.23 14.45
CA THR A 14 -7.38 -0.81 15.44
C THR A 14 -8.40 -0.75 16.58
N ALA A 15 -8.38 -1.74 17.48
CA ALA A 15 -9.31 -1.76 18.62
C ALA A 15 -9.22 -0.53 19.53
N THR A 16 -8.12 0.23 19.47
CA THR A 16 -7.82 1.34 20.39
C THR A 16 -7.53 2.66 19.69
N ARG A 17 -7.21 2.66 18.40
CA ARG A 17 -6.75 3.86 17.67
C ARG A 17 -7.04 3.78 16.17
N GLU A 18 -7.31 4.92 15.57
CA GLU A 18 -7.35 5.13 14.12
C GLU A 18 -6.06 5.78 13.64
N PHE A 19 -5.52 5.29 12.53
CA PHE A 19 -4.36 5.84 11.84
C PHE A 19 -4.76 6.21 10.41
N THR A 20 -4.46 7.44 10.00
CA THR A 20 -4.67 7.89 8.62
C THR A 20 -3.34 7.92 7.90
N TYR A 21 -3.25 7.18 6.80
CA TYR A 21 -2.11 7.20 5.89
C TYR A 21 -2.54 7.86 4.59
N ILE A 22 -1.62 8.58 3.94
CA ILE A 22 -1.85 9.17 2.62
C ILE A 22 -1.13 8.34 1.59
N VAL A 23 -1.84 7.94 0.53
CA VAL A 23 -1.26 7.23 -0.61
C VAL A 23 -0.19 8.10 -1.25
N THR A 24 1.01 7.57 -1.39
CA THR A 24 2.13 8.23 -2.05
C THR A 24 2.39 7.67 -3.45
N GLY A 25 1.96 6.44 -3.72
CA GLY A 25 2.09 5.84 -5.03
C GLY A 25 1.62 4.39 -5.13
N LEU A 26 1.66 3.89 -6.35
CA LEU A 26 1.27 2.53 -6.72
C LEU A 26 2.32 1.93 -7.66
N LYS A 27 2.63 0.65 -7.47
CA LYS A 27 3.53 -0.14 -8.33
C LYS A 27 2.87 -1.47 -8.67
N ILE A 28 3.00 -1.89 -9.93
CA ILE A 28 2.69 -3.27 -10.33
C ILE A 28 4.03 -4.01 -10.40
N VAL A 29 4.13 -5.12 -9.67
CA VAL A 29 5.36 -5.91 -9.55
C VAL A 29 5.11 -7.37 -9.89
N GLU A 30 6.18 -8.10 -10.21
CA GLU A 30 6.11 -9.55 -10.30
C GLU A 30 5.91 -10.19 -8.92
N PRO A 31 5.29 -11.38 -8.81
CA PRO A 31 5.06 -12.04 -7.53
C PRO A 31 6.35 -12.36 -6.75
N THR A 32 7.49 -12.38 -7.42
CA THR A 32 8.82 -12.66 -6.85
C THR A 32 9.59 -11.40 -6.44
N ASP A 33 9.05 -10.19 -6.65
CA ASP A 33 9.69 -8.93 -6.28
C ASP A 33 9.59 -8.69 -4.77
N VAL A 34 10.64 -9.10 -4.03
CA VAL A 34 10.71 -8.98 -2.56
C VAL A 34 11.07 -7.57 -2.09
N SER A 35 11.55 -6.69 -2.98
CA SER A 35 11.98 -5.32 -2.63
C SER A 35 10.85 -4.43 -2.12
N VAL A 36 9.60 -4.86 -2.25
CA VAL A 36 8.42 -4.17 -1.69
C VAL A 36 8.28 -4.29 -0.18
N MET A 37 9.08 -5.16 0.45
CA MET A 37 9.13 -5.36 1.90
C MET A 37 10.37 -4.71 2.55
N ASP A 38 11.18 -4.00 1.76
CA ASP A 38 12.37 -3.33 2.28
C ASP A 38 11.98 -2.30 3.34
N PRO A 39 12.73 -2.21 4.46
CA PRO A 39 12.41 -1.29 5.55
C PRO A 39 12.52 0.16 5.08
N THR A 40 11.56 0.98 5.50
CA THR A 40 11.50 2.40 5.20
C THR A 40 11.91 3.23 6.41
N GLU A 41 12.51 4.41 6.18
CA GLU A 41 12.91 5.34 7.24
C GLU A 41 11.71 6.03 7.92
N ARG A 42 10.53 6.02 7.28
CA ARG A 42 9.30 6.65 7.75
C ARG A 42 8.22 5.61 8.03
N PRO A 43 7.24 5.86 8.93
CA PRO A 43 6.12 4.96 9.12
C PRO A 43 5.27 4.88 7.85
N THR A 44 5.44 3.79 7.09
CA THR A 44 4.71 3.55 5.84
C THR A 44 3.75 2.37 5.98
N ILE A 45 2.67 2.40 5.20
CA ILE A 45 1.81 1.25 4.97
C ILE A 45 1.98 0.75 3.54
N THR A 46 2.09 -0.58 3.40
CA THR A 46 2.15 -1.25 2.10
C THR A 46 0.95 -2.19 1.98
N LEU A 47 0.07 -1.92 1.02
CA LEU A 47 -1.07 -2.78 0.70
C LEU A 47 -0.76 -3.60 -0.55
N ILE A 48 -0.84 -4.93 -0.45
CA ILE A 48 -0.52 -5.86 -1.55
C ILE A 48 -1.77 -6.66 -1.92
N SER A 49 -2.05 -6.76 -3.21
CA SER A 49 -3.12 -7.64 -3.73
C SER A 49 -2.71 -8.30 -5.04
N CYS A 50 -3.40 -9.37 -5.42
CA CYS A 50 -3.18 -10.06 -6.68
C CYS A 50 -3.71 -9.24 -7.86
N TYR A 51 -3.00 -9.29 -8.97
CA TYR A 51 -3.37 -8.59 -10.20
C TYR A 51 -2.86 -9.35 -11.44
N PRO A 52 -3.55 -9.29 -12.59
CA PRO A 52 -4.93 -8.89 -12.78
C PRO A 52 -5.88 -9.86 -12.06
N TYR A 53 -7.08 -9.39 -11.73
CA TYR A 53 -8.10 -10.19 -11.06
C TYR A 53 -8.33 -11.53 -11.79
N LEU A 54 -8.26 -12.65 -11.06
CA LEU A 54 -8.37 -14.05 -11.54
C LEU A 54 -7.19 -14.60 -12.36
N ILE A 55 -6.19 -13.78 -12.66
CA ILE A 55 -4.97 -14.21 -13.38
C ILE A 55 -3.80 -14.31 -12.41
N ASP A 56 -3.74 -13.41 -11.41
CA ASP A 56 -2.76 -13.39 -10.31
C ASP A 56 -1.28 -13.46 -10.74
N SER A 57 -0.98 -13.08 -12.00
CA SER A 57 0.37 -13.12 -12.59
C SER A 57 1.28 -12.01 -12.06
N GLN A 58 0.72 -10.99 -11.43
CA GLN A 58 1.39 -9.83 -10.89
C GLN A 58 0.81 -9.48 -9.51
N ARG A 59 1.42 -8.50 -8.85
CA ARG A 59 0.92 -7.92 -7.61
C ARG A 59 0.78 -6.41 -7.79
N ILE A 60 -0.36 -5.89 -7.38
CA ILE A 60 -0.55 -4.46 -7.21
C ILE A 60 -0.13 -4.10 -5.78
N VAL A 61 0.77 -3.13 -5.67
CA VAL A 61 1.34 -2.67 -4.41
C VAL A 61 1.08 -1.18 -4.27
N ILE A 62 0.45 -0.80 -3.17
CA ILE A 62 0.09 0.59 -2.87
C ILE A 62 0.86 1.00 -1.64
N PHE A 63 1.56 2.12 -1.76
CA PHE A 63 2.35 2.71 -0.69
C PHE A 63 1.62 3.91 -0.11
N GLY A 64 1.61 4.03 1.21
CA GLY A 64 1.15 5.21 1.91
C GLY A 64 2.06 5.58 3.08
N GLU A 65 2.08 6.85 3.44
CA GLU A 65 2.84 7.39 4.58
C GLU A 65 1.88 7.83 5.68
N LEU A 66 2.25 7.62 6.94
CA LEU A 66 1.43 8.05 8.07
C LEU A 66 1.30 9.57 8.05
N GLN A 67 0.07 10.07 8.08
CA GLN A 67 -0.19 11.48 8.31
C GLN A 67 0.01 11.75 9.80
N GLU A 68 1.23 12.09 10.19
CA GLU A 68 1.47 12.68 11.52
C GLU A 68 0.86 14.09 11.53
N GLY A 69 -0.10 14.29 12.43
CA GLY A 69 -0.73 15.58 12.70
C GLY A 69 -0.02 16.34 13.80
#